data_AF-A0A162BS59-F1
#
_entry.id   AF-A0A162BS59-F1
#
_cell.length_a   1.000
_cell.length_b   1.000
_cell.length_c   1.000
_cell.angle_alpha   90.00
_cell.angle_beta   90.00
_cell.angle_gamma   90.00
#
_symmetry.space_group_name_H-M   'P 1'
#
loop_
_entity.id
_entity.type
_entity.pdbx_description
1 polymer ?
#
loop_
_entity_poly.entity_id
_entity_poly.type
_entity_poly.pdbx_seq_one_letter_code
_entity_poly.pdbx_strand_id
1 'polypeptide(L)'
;QPINPRKRPAAGHTPLDLAKCQKVRNLLNSRQSPKSSRHSSKKMKPSSTEETEASGLDEDTLSRLVEVLSVGDVPWRKLAEKLGMMTLTHLYLDSPTPCHHLLQHYKLGGGPVEGLVEALQSLGLTEGVRLLRNTELRDDKHSTDATVDSGFGSQPMEEEEAPVANQ
;
A
#
# COMPACT_ATOMS: atom_id res chain seq x y z
N GLN A 1 49.22 38.10 -33.77
CA GLN A 1 47.87 38.54 -34.18
C GLN A 1 46.87 38.15 -33.10
N PRO A 2 46.27 39.08 -32.35
CA PRO A 2 45.19 38.77 -31.40
C PRO A 2 43.93 39.60 -31.75
N ILE A 3 42.66 39.22 -31.64
CA ILE A 3 41.85 38.15 -31.04
C ILE A 3 40.61 38.05 -31.97
N ASN A 4 39.95 36.90 -32.11
CA ASN A 4 38.62 36.85 -32.73
C ASN A 4 37.52 36.64 -31.66
N PRO A 5 36.80 37.69 -31.21
CA PRO A 5 35.87 37.65 -30.08
C PRO A 5 34.42 37.29 -30.46
N ARG A 6 34.17 36.70 -31.64
CA ARG A 6 32.80 36.55 -32.19
C ARG A 6 32.14 35.17 -32.03
N LYS A 7 32.41 34.45 -30.94
CA LYS A 7 31.47 33.40 -30.50
C LYS A 7 30.75 33.90 -29.26
N ARG A 8 29.61 34.58 -29.47
CA ARG A 8 28.60 34.73 -28.42
C ARG A 8 28.31 33.31 -27.92
N PRO A 9 28.54 32.98 -26.63
CA PRO A 9 27.95 31.77 -26.09
C PRO A 9 26.45 31.92 -26.35
N ALA A 10 25.84 30.91 -26.97
CA ALA A 10 24.40 30.91 -27.17
C ALA A 10 23.75 31.33 -25.85
N ALA A 11 22.93 32.38 -25.87
CA ALA A 11 22.23 32.90 -24.71
C ALA A 11 21.21 31.83 -24.30
N GLY A 12 21.70 30.83 -23.58
CA GLY A 12 21.00 29.65 -23.15
C GLY A 12 21.45 29.29 -21.75
N HIS A 13 20.55 28.73 -20.98
CA HIS A 13 20.88 28.29 -19.63
C HIS A 13 21.79 27.07 -19.71
N THR A 14 22.91 27.11 -18.99
CA THR A 14 23.69 25.91 -18.75
C THR A 14 22.90 24.97 -17.82
N PRO A 15 23.18 23.66 -17.80
CA PRO A 15 22.60 22.76 -16.81
C PRO A 15 22.82 23.24 -15.37
N LEU A 16 23.96 23.90 -15.11
CA LEU A 16 24.27 24.51 -13.81
C LEU A 16 23.38 25.70 -13.49
N ASP A 17 23.04 26.54 -14.48
CA ASP A 17 22.12 27.67 -14.30
C ASP A 17 20.71 27.19 -13.98
N LEU A 18 20.25 26.11 -14.62
CA LEU A 18 18.98 25.48 -14.31
C LEU A 18 18.97 24.93 -12.88
N ALA A 19 20.03 24.23 -12.48
CA ALA A 19 20.16 23.68 -11.12
C ALA A 19 20.20 24.77 -10.02
N LYS A 20 20.77 25.95 -10.32
CA LYS A 20 20.86 27.09 -9.39
C LYS A 20 19.64 28.01 -9.44
N CYS A 21 18.72 27.82 -10.38
CA CYS A 21 17.55 28.68 -10.53
C CYS A 21 16.58 28.49 -9.35
N GLN A 22 16.00 29.60 -8.87
CA GLN A 22 15.07 29.58 -7.74
C GLN A 22 13.83 28.70 -7.99
N LYS A 23 13.38 28.59 -9.25
CA LYS A 23 12.26 27.72 -9.63
C LYS A 23 12.57 26.23 -9.35
N VAL A 24 13.79 25.78 -9.65
CA VAL A 24 14.24 24.41 -9.37
C VAL A 24 14.41 24.20 -7.87
N ARG A 25 15.01 25.17 -7.16
CA ARG A 25 15.12 25.13 -5.70
C ARG A 25 13.75 25.00 -5.02
N ASN A 26 12.77 25.80 -5.44
CA ASN A 26 11.41 25.74 -4.90
C ASN A 26 10.72 24.41 -5.23
N LEU A 27 10.93 23.85 -6.42
CA LEU A 27 10.37 22.55 -6.81
C LEU A 27 10.94 21.40 -5.97
N LEU A 28 12.23 21.42 -5.68
CA LEU A 28 12.90 20.39 -4.87
C LEU A 28 12.56 20.53 -3.38
N ASN A 29 12.45 21.77 -2.88
CA ASN A 29 12.19 22.03 -1.45
C ASN A 29 10.70 22.00 -1.10
N SER A 30 9.80 22.24 -2.05
CA SER A 30 8.37 22.18 -1.81
C SER A 30 7.94 20.71 -1.77
N ARG A 31 7.77 20.16 -0.56
CA ARG A 31 7.12 18.85 -0.32
C ARG A 31 5.68 18.79 -0.84
N GLN A 32 5.13 19.92 -1.30
CA GLN A 32 3.81 20.03 -1.91
C GLN A 32 3.95 20.51 -3.35
N SER A 33 3.60 19.65 -4.29
CA SER A 33 3.62 19.93 -5.74
C SER A 33 2.80 21.17 -6.07
N PRO A 34 3.27 22.06 -6.97
CA PRO A 34 2.41 23.13 -7.48
C PRO A 34 1.23 22.50 -8.21
N LYS A 35 0.02 22.81 -7.74
CA LYS A 35 -1.23 22.49 -8.41
C LYS A 35 -1.25 23.24 -9.74
N SER A 36 -0.94 22.57 -10.84
CA SER A 36 -1.34 23.04 -12.16
C SER A 36 -1.57 21.88 -13.12
N SER A 37 -2.77 21.93 -13.68
CA SER A 37 -3.23 21.32 -14.93
C SER A 37 -3.40 19.80 -14.99
N ARG A 38 -4.63 19.42 -15.32
CA ARG A 38 -5.13 18.08 -15.64
C ARG A 38 -4.30 17.49 -16.78
N HIS A 39 -3.42 16.55 -16.49
CA HIS A 39 -3.13 15.42 -17.36
C HIS A 39 -2.61 14.27 -16.49
N SER A 40 -3.21 13.10 -16.70
CA SER A 40 -2.95 11.85 -16.01
C SER A 40 -1.46 11.50 -16.04
N SER A 41 -0.83 11.55 -14.88
CA SER A 41 0.46 10.89 -14.63
C SER A 41 0.40 10.38 -13.20
N LYS A 42 0.26 9.06 -13.06
CA LYS A 42 0.19 8.35 -11.78
C LYS A 42 1.50 8.61 -11.04
N LYS A 43 1.48 9.54 -10.08
CA LYS A 43 2.67 9.95 -9.32
C LYS A 43 2.93 8.91 -8.24
N MET A 44 4.06 8.21 -8.32
CA MET A 44 4.61 7.48 -7.18
C MET A 44 5.03 8.52 -6.14
N LYS A 45 4.28 8.62 -5.05
CA LYS A 45 4.69 9.36 -3.86
C LYS A 45 5.79 8.55 -3.15
N PRO A 46 6.91 9.15 -2.73
CA PRO A 46 7.72 8.55 -1.68
C PRO A 46 6.91 8.70 -0.39
N SER A 47 6.22 7.62 0.01
CA SER A 47 5.45 7.63 1.25
C SER A 47 6.44 7.74 2.40
N SER A 48 6.22 8.75 3.24
CA SER A 48 6.83 8.85 4.54
C SER A 48 6.52 7.57 5.31
N THR A 49 7.56 6.98 5.86
CA THR A 49 7.54 5.99 6.94
C THR A 49 6.39 6.32 7.89
N GLU A 50 5.45 5.38 8.04
CA GLU A 50 4.68 5.05 9.26
C GLU A 50 3.22 4.61 9.06
N GLU A 51 2.57 4.80 7.89
CA GLU A 51 1.16 4.35 7.72
C GLU A 51 0.88 3.75 6.31
N THR A 52 1.56 2.67 5.93
CA THR A 52 1.27 1.91 4.68
C THR A 52 1.10 0.42 4.97
N GLU A 53 0.47 0.10 6.10
CA GLU A 53 0.28 -1.29 6.55
C GLU A 53 -1.12 -1.83 6.19
N ALA A 54 -2.04 -1.00 5.68
CA ALA A 54 -3.49 -1.33 5.67
C ALA A 54 -4.12 -1.70 4.31
N SER A 55 -3.35 -1.88 3.23
CA SER A 55 -3.93 -2.33 1.93
C SER A 55 -3.04 -3.29 1.14
N GLY A 56 -1.94 -3.74 1.76
CA GLY A 56 -1.06 -4.74 1.17
C GLY A 56 -1.46 -6.16 1.60
N LEU A 57 -0.97 -7.16 0.88
CA LEU A 57 -1.06 -8.55 1.31
C LEU A 57 -0.29 -8.74 2.63
N ASP A 58 -0.96 -9.15 3.69
CA ASP A 58 -0.31 -9.47 4.96
C ASP A 58 0.52 -10.77 4.87
N GLU A 59 1.47 -10.95 5.79
CA GLU A 59 2.43 -12.06 5.75
C GLU A 59 1.77 -13.42 5.97
N ASP A 60 0.77 -13.49 6.85
CA ASP A 60 0.04 -14.72 7.12
C ASP A 60 -0.79 -15.16 5.90
N THR A 61 -1.42 -14.20 5.22
CA THR A 61 -2.18 -14.44 3.99
C THR A 61 -1.28 -14.81 2.83
N LEU A 62 -0.11 -14.18 2.71
CA LEU A 62 0.91 -14.57 1.72
C LEU A 62 1.34 -16.03 1.93
N SER A 63 1.66 -16.40 3.18
CA SER A 63 2.09 -17.75 3.53
C SER A 63 1.04 -18.79 3.17
N ARG A 64 -0.22 -18.57 3.57
CA ARG A 64 -1.33 -19.47 3.22
C ARG A 64 -1.61 -19.51 1.71
N LEU A 65 -1.47 -18.39 1.00
CA LEU A 65 -1.65 -18.37 -0.44
C LEU A 65 -0.55 -19.18 -1.14
N VAL A 66 0.70 -19.08 -0.69
CA VAL A 66 1.81 -19.89 -1.22
C VAL A 66 1.54 -21.38 -1.02
N GLU A 67 1.03 -21.79 0.14
CA GLU A 67 0.63 -23.18 0.37
C GLU A 67 -0.43 -23.65 -0.62
N VAL A 68 -1.51 -22.88 -0.80
CA VAL A 68 -2.58 -23.18 -1.76
C VAL A 68 -2.02 -23.31 -3.18
N LEU A 69 -1.11 -22.42 -3.57
CA LEU A 69 -0.49 -22.43 -4.90
C LEU A 69 0.58 -23.51 -5.06
N SER A 70 1.11 -24.08 -3.97
CA SER A 70 2.12 -25.15 -4.02
C SER A 70 1.48 -26.53 -4.23
N VAL A 71 0.21 -26.70 -3.84
CA VAL A 71 -0.54 -27.94 -4.04
C VAL A 71 -0.97 -28.11 -5.50
N GLY A 72 -1.27 -27.01 -6.18
CA GLY A 72 -1.57 -27.02 -7.61
C GLY A 72 -0.31 -26.91 -8.46
N ASP A 73 -0.29 -27.53 -9.64
CA ASP A 73 0.72 -27.24 -10.68
C ASP A 73 0.44 -25.85 -11.28
N VAL A 74 0.71 -24.82 -10.49
CA VAL A 74 0.40 -23.44 -10.85
C VAL A 74 1.40 -22.96 -11.91
N PRO A 75 0.93 -22.51 -13.08
CA PRO A 75 1.80 -21.92 -14.09
C PRO A 75 2.24 -20.53 -13.64
N TRP A 76 3.21 -20.44 -12.73
CA TRP A 76 3.66 -19.19 -12.09
C TRP A 76 4.09 -18.12 -13.10
N ARG A 77 4.60 -18.52 -14.28
CA ARG A 77 4.91 -17.59 -15.38
C ARG A 77 3.66 -16.92 -15.95
N LYS A 78 2.55 -17.65 -16.09
CA LYS A 78 1.27 -17.06 -16.48
C LYS A 78 0.73 -16.15 -15.37
N LEU A 79 0.94 -16.50 -14.10
CA LEU A 79 0.60 -15.61 -12.99
C LEU A 79 1.42 -14.31 -13.05
N ALA A 80 2.73 -14.40 -13.27
CA ALA A 80 3.60 -13.24 -13.44
C ALA A 80 3.18 -12.37 -14.64
N GLU A 81 2.75 -12.98 -15.75
CA GLU A 81 2.19 -12.27 -16.90
C GLU A 81 0.95 -11.46 -16.52
N LYS A 82 -0.01 -12.10 -15.83
CA LYS A 82 -1.26 -11.45 -15.37
C LYS A 82 -1.01 -10.31 -14.39
N LEU A 83 0.01 -10.45 -13.53
CA LEU A 83 0.42 -9.42 -12.57
C LEU A 83 1.30 -8.32 -13.18
N GLY A 84 1.69 -8.43 -14.46
CA GLY A 84 2.60 -7.48 -15.10
C GLY A 84 4.04 -7.56 -14.60
N MET A 85 4.43 -8.68 -14.01
CA MET A 85 5.75 -8.93 -13.39
C MET A 85 6.68 -9.77 -14.28
N MET A 86 6.46 -9.78 -15.59
CA MET A 86 7.21 -10.62 -16.51
C MET A 86 8.72 -10.33 -16.50
N THR A 87 9.09 -9.07 -16.22
CA THR A 87 10.49 -8.64 -16.08
C THR A 87 11.22 -9.32 -14.93
N LEU A 88 10.52 -9.85 -13.92
CA LEU A 88 11.12 -10.53 -12.78
C LEU A 88 11.26 -12.04 -12.99
N THR A 89 10.62 -12.61 -14.01
CA THR A 89 10.55 -14.07 -14.21
C THR A 89 11.92 -14.73 -14.37
N HIS A 90 12.88 -14.05 -14.97
CA HIS A 90 14.24 -14.57 -15.14
C HIS A 90 14.96 -14.81 -13.80
N LEU A 91 14.58 -14.10 -12.73
CA LEU A 91 15.16 -14.28 -11.40
C LEU A 91 14.71 -15.57 -10.71
N TYR A 92 13.60 -16.16 -11.16
CA TYR A 92 12.96 -17.29 -10.47
C TYR A 92 13.03 -18.61 -11.26
N LEU A 93 13.64 -18.60 -12.45
CA LEU A 93 13.72 -19.78 -13.32
C LEU A 93 14.30 -21.01 -12.62
N ASP A 94 15.37 -20.80 -11.84
CA ASP A 94 16.09 -21.85 -11.13
C ASP A 94 15.68 -21.95 -9.65
N SER A 95 14.64 -21.21 -9.25
CA SER A 95 14.17 -21.20 -7.87
C SER A 95 13.34 -22.44 -7.56
N PRO A 96 13.51 -23.08 -6.38
CA PRO A 96 12.62 -24.14 -5.94
C PRO A 96 11.22 -23.62 -5.56
N THR A 97 11.07 -22.31 -5.34
CA THR A 97 9.83 -21.68 -4.86
C THR A 97 9.49 -20.41 -5.67
N PRO A 98 9.28 -20.51 -6.99
CA PRO A 98 9.09 -19.34 -7.85
C PRO A 98 7.81 -18.55 -7.51
N CYS A 99 6.73 -19.23 -7.12
CA CYS A 99 5.49 -18.59 -6.68
C CYS A 99 5.69 -17.74 -5.42
N HIS A 100 6.46 -18.23 -4.45
CA HIS A 100 6.74 -17.50 -3.22
C HIS A 100 7.47 -16.19 -3.51
N HIS A 101 8.58 -16.24 -4.28
CA HIS A 101 9.33 -15.04 -4.62
C HIS A 101 8.52 -14.04 -5.44
N LEU A 102 7.68 -14.54 -6.37
CA LEU A 102 6.78 -13.69 -7.15
C LEU A 102 5.80 -12.93 -6.24
N LEU A 103 5.12 -13.61 -5.32
CA LEU A 103 4.16 -12.99 -4.40
C LEU A 103 4.84 -12.05 -3.40
N GLN A 104 6.02 -12.42 -2.90
CA GLN A 104 6.82 -11.57 -2.03
C GLN A 104 7.21 -10.26 -2.71
N HIS A 105 7.65 -10.32 -3.97
CA HIS A 105 7.98 -9.11 -4.74
C HIS A 105 6.75 -8.33 -5.16
N TYR A 106 5.60 -8.99 -5.34
CA TYR A 106 4.33 -8.31 -5.59
C TYR A 106 3.93 -7.46 -4.38
N LYS A 107 4.00 -8.04 -3.17
CA LYS A 107 3.79 -7.35 -1.90
C LYS A 107 4.78 -6.18 -1.72
N LEU A 108 6.08 -6.43 -1.92
CA LEU A 108 7.11 -5.39 -1.80
C LEU A 108 6.92 -4.23 -2.80
N GLY A 109 6.42 -4.54 -3.99
CA GLY A 109 6.05 -3.55 -5.00
C GLY A 109 4.75 -2.80 -4.72
N GLY A 110 4.06 -3.09 -3.62
CA GLY A 110 2.76 -2.49 -3.28
C GLY A 110 1.64 -2.93 -4.22
N GLY A 111 1.71 -4.16 -4.74
CA GLY A 111 0.69 -4.73 -5.61
C GLY A 111 -0.67 -4.85 -4.88
N PRO A 112 -1.78 -4.36 -5.46
CA PRO A 112 -3.08 -4.39 -4.81
C PRO A 112 -3.66 -5.81 -4.73
N VAL A 113 -4.35 -6.13 -3.63
CA VAL A 113 -5.00 -7.45 -3.46
C VAL A 113 -5.97 -7.76 -4.61
N GLU A 114 -6.73 -6.77 -5.09
CA GLU A 114 -7.68 -6.94 -6.19
C GLU A 114 -7.01 -7.42 -7.49
N GLY A 115 -5.83 -6.87 -7.82
CA GLY A 115 -5.09 -7.30 -9.01
C GLY A 115 -4.63 -8.76 -8.90
N LEU A 116 -4.35 -9.23 -7.68
CA LEU A 116 -4.05 -10.63 -7.43
C LEU A 116 -5.29 -11.52 -7.53
N VAL A 117 -6.43 -11.07 -7.00
CA VAL A 117 -7.73 -11.77 -7.13
C VAL A 117 -8.10 -11.96 -8.60
N GLU A 118 -8.03 -10.91 -9.41
CA GLU A 118 -8.31 -10.94 -10.85
C GLU A 118 -7.36 -11.91 -11.59
N ALA A 119 -6.06 -11.85 -11.28
CA ALA A 119 -5.07 -12.72 -11.90
C ALA A 119 -5.33 -14.19 -11.59
N LEU A 120 -5.57 -14.53 -10.31
CA LEU A 120 -5.88 -15.88 -9.87
C LEU A 120 -7.20 -16.39 -10.48
N GLN A 121 -8.22 -15.55 -10.54
CA GLN A 121 -9.50 -15.89 -11.17
C GLN A 121 -9.33 -16.18 -12.67
N SER A 122 -8.54 -15.39 -13.38
CA SER A 122 -8.26 -15.58 -14.80
C SER A 122 -7.52 -16.90 -15.12
N LEU A 123 -6.85 -17.46 -14.12
CA LEU A 123 -6.14 -18.74 -14.20
C LEU A 123 -6.94 -19.92 -13.62
N GLY A 124 -8.15 -19.67 -13.12
CA GLY A 124 -9.01 -20.70 -12.52
C GLY A 124 -8.56 -21.14 -11.11
N LEU A 125 -7.73 -20.34 -10.43
CA LEU A 125 -7.20 -20.67 -9.10
C LEU A 125 -8.21 -20.24 -8.01
N THR A 126 -9.34 -20.92 -7.96
CA THR A 126 -10.51 -20.58 -7.12
C THR A 126 -10.21 -20.61 -5.63
N GLU A 127 -9.36 -21.53 -5.17
CA GLU A 127 -8.98 -21.61 -3.75
C GLU A 127 -8.19 -20.39 -3.29
N GLY A 128 -7.26 -19.89 -4.12
CA GLY A 128 -6.52 -18.68 -3.83
C GLY A 128 -7.43 -17.45 -3.80
N VAL A 129 -8.39 -17.35 -4.73
CA VAL A 129 -9.40 -16.27 -4.73
C VAL A 129 -10.27 -16.31 -3.48
N ARG A 130 -10.76 -17.49 -3.09
CA ARG A 130 -11.58 -17.69 -1.90
C ARG A 130 -10.84 -17.28 -0.64
N LEU A 131 -9.54 -17.61 -0.55
CA LEU A 131 -8.68 -17.23 0.56
C LEU A 131 -8.58 -15.70 0.69
N LEU A 132 -8.24 -15.01 -0.39
CA LEU A 132 -8.05 -13.54 -0.36
C LEU A 132 -9.33 -12.79 0.05
N ARG A 133 -10.49 -13.20 -0.49
CA ARG A 133 -11.78 -12.59 -0.13
C ARG A 133 -12.18 -12.83 1.32
N ASN A 134 -11.83 -13.99 1.88
CA ASN A 134 -12.12 -14.29 3.28
C ASN A 134 -11.25 -13.49 4.25
N THR A 135 -10.02 -13.15 3.86
CA THR A 135 -9.15 -12.29 4.67
C THR A 135 -9.69 -10.87 4.73
N GLU A 136 -10.13 -10.32 3.60
CA GLU A 136 -10.72 -8.96 3.51
C GLU A 136 -11.94 -8.83 4.44
N LEU A 137 -12.85 -9.81 4.44
CA LEU A 137 -14.01 -9.84 5.33
C LEU A 137 -13.68 -9.97 6.83
N ARG A 138 -12.47 -10.43 7.19
CA ARG A 138 -12.04 -10.50 8.60
C ARG A 138 -11.54 -9.15 9.08
N ASP A 139 -10.84 -8.40 8.24
CA ASP A 139 -10.31 -7.09 8.57
C ASP A 139 -11.45 -6.10 8.91
N ASP A 140 -12.52 -6.10 8.12
CA ASP A 140 -13.72 -5.28 8.35
C ASP A 140 -14.38 -5.51 9.72
N LYS A 141 -14.34 -6.74 10.23
CA LYS A 141 -14.99 -7.11 11.50
C LYS A 141 -14.23 -6.66 12.74
N HIS A 142 -12.92 -6.43 12.62
CA HIS A 142 -12.10 -5.96 13.74
C HIS A 142 -12.13 -4.44 13.90
N SER A 143 -12.72 -3.69 12.96
CA SER A 143 -12.74 -2.23 13.00
C SER A 143 -13.91 -1.60 13.80
N THR A 144 -14.89 -2.37 14.29
CA THR A 144 -16.13 -1.82 14.87
C THR A 144 -16.35 -2.03 16.37
N ASP A 145 -15.36 -2.51 17.14
CA ASP A 145 -15.54 -2.80 18.57
C ASP A 145 -14.73 -1.83 19.46
N ALA A 146 -15.21 -0.58 19.59
CA ALA A 146 -14.75 0.36 20.62
C ALA A 146 -15.74 1.53 20.82
N THR A 147 -16.89 1.27 21.45
CA THR A 147 -17.46 2.20 22.45
C THR A 147 -18.47 1.44 23.29
N VAL A 148 -17.99 0.88 24.40
CA VAL A 148 -18.83 0.57 25.55
C VAL A 148 -18.69 1.74 26.52
N ASP A 149 -19.40 2.83 26.23
CA ASP A 149 -19.64 3.89 27.22
C ASP A 149 -20.72 3.41 28.20
N SER A 150 -20.35 2.44 29.04
CA SER A 150 -21.16 2.02 30.18
C SER A 150 -20.84 2.94 31.36
N GLY A 151 -21.37 4.16 31.30
CA GLY A 151 -21.44 5.08 32.44
C GLY A 151 -22.31 4.49 33.55
N PHE A 152 -21.65 3.80 34.48
CA PHE A 152 -22.11 3.36 35.81
C PHE A 152 -22.88 4.50 36.50
N GLY A 153 -24.21 4.40 36.73
CA GLY A 153 -24.82 3.73 37.88
C GLY A 153 -25.40 4.75 38.87
N SER A 154 -26.65 5.18 38.69
CA SER A 154 -27.37 6.01 39.68
C SER A 154 -27.77 5.17 40.90
N GLN A 155 -27.41 5.63 42.10
CA GLN A 155 -27.85 5.06 43.37
C GLN A 155 -29.05 5.86 43.92
N PRO A 156 -30.17 5.22 44.26
CA PRO A 156 -30.96 5.66 45.40
C PRO A 156 -31.29 4.46 46.30
N MET A 157 -30.77 4.45 47.51
CA MET A 157 -31.23 3.56 48.57
C MET A 157 -30.86 4.18 49.91
N GLU A 158 -31.86 4.69 50.62
CA GLU A 158 -32.04 4.48 52.06
C GLU A 158 -33.42 5.03 52.45
N GLU A 159 -34.39 4.12 52.50
CA GLU A 159 -35.61 4.25 53.28
C GLU A 159 -35.43 3.30 54.47
N GLU A 160 -35.31 3.84 55.69
CA GLU A 160 -35.55 3.08 56.92
C GLU A 160 -36.35 3.95 57.92
N GLU A 161 -37.45 3.35 58.35
CA GLU A 161 -38.57 3.76 59.22
C GLU A 161 -38.09 3.91 60.68
N ALA A 162 -38.56 4.85 61.53
CA ALA A 162 -39.83 4.80 62.26
C ALA A 162 -39.92 5.95 63.31
N PRO A 163 -41.12 6.28 63.85
CA PRO A 163 -41.36 7.44 64.72
C PRO A 163 -41.28 7.11 66.22
N VAL A 164 -40.68 7.98 67.04
CA VAL A 164 -40.92 7.97 68.50
C VAL A 164 -40.84 9.39 69.07
N ALA A 165 -42.00 9.98 69.38
CA ALA A 165 -42.11 11.05 70.38
C ALA A 165 -43.54 11.09 70.92
N ASN A 166 -43.77 10.47 72.07
CA ASN A 166 -44.91 10.76 72.93
C ASN A 166 -44.57 10.41 74.38
N GLN A 167 -44.09 11.42 75.12
CA GLN A 167 -44.49 11.79 76.50
C GLN A 167 -43.63 12.94 77.01
#